data_AF-A0A258C3Q4-F1
#
_entry.id   AF-A0A258C3Q4-F1
#
_cell.length_a   1.000
_cell.length_b   1.000
_cell.length_c   1.000
_cell.angle_alpha   90.00
_cell.angle_beta   90.00
_cell.angle_gamma   90.00
#
_symmetry.space_group_name_H-M   'P 1'
#
loop_
_entity.id
_entity.type
_entity.pdbx_description
1 polymer ?
#
loop_
_entity_poly.entity_id
_entity_poly.type
_entity_poly.pdbx_seq_one_letter_code
_entity_poly.pdbx_strand_id
1 'polypeptide(L)'
;REISRVLTPGGRAVVTTLVAGTLSELQTAFAAVDQHQHVQHFFPLNALSTAAEASGASWQVHSYQLDLSYPDIFALAKELKQLGASYIANRGRQGLTGKGYWQQVAAAYPNGSASGLTASYQVAVLRLNKPCRD
;
A
#
# COMPACT_ATOMS: atom_id res chain seq x y z
N ARG A 1 17.03 3.47 12.97
CA ARG A 1 18.28 3.93 13.62
C ARG A 1 18.53 5.42 13.38
N GLU A 2 18.58 5.87 12.12
CA GLU A 2 18.91 7.27 11.79
C GLU A 2 17.92 8.29 12.36
N ILE A 3 16.62 8.03 12.27
CA ILE A 3 15.57 8.89 12.87
C ILE A 3 15.84 9.16 14.36
N SER A 4 16.14 8.11 15.13
CA SER A 4 16.48 8.25 16.55
C SER A 4 17.75 9.09 16.78
N ARG A 5 18.77 8.91 15.92
CA ARG A 5 20.03 9.66 16.01
C ARG A 5 19.82 11.17 15.85
N VAL A 6 19.02 11.57 14.84
CA VAL A 6 18.86 12.97 14.45
C VAL A 6 17.80 13.74 15.25
N LEU A 7 16.87 13.04 15.92
CA LEU A 7 15.91 13.69 16.82
C LEU A 7 16.61 14.40 17.98
N THR A 8 16.14 15.59 18.34
CA THR A 8 16.52 16.24 19.60
C THR A 8 15.99 15.44 20.80
N PRO A 9 16.62 15.52 21.99
CA PRO A 9 16.05 14.95 23.20
C PRO A 9 14.61 15.46 23.44
N GLY A 10 13.70 14.57 23.86
CA GLY A 10 12.27 14.86 23.97
C GLY A 10 11.53 14.98 22.62
N GLY A 11 12.25 14.87 21.50
CA GLY A 11 11.69 14.95 20.16
C GLY A 11 10.82 13.75 19.79
N ARG A 12 9.94 13.95 18.81
CA ARG A 12 9.01 12.93 18.31
C ARG A 12 9.13 12.76 16.81
N ALA A 13 8.97 11.52 16.34
CA ALA A 13 8.83 11.21 14.92
C ALA A 13 7.56 10.37 14.69
N VAL A 14 6.89 10.65 13.58
CA VAL A 14 5.77 9.85 13.08
C VAL A 14 6.07 9.49 11.64
N VAL A 15 6.03 8.20 11.33
CA VAL A 15 6.19 7.66 9.98
C VAL A 15 4.91 6.92 9.62
N THR A 16 4.39 7.17 8.42
CA THR A 16 3.27 6.42 7.87
C THR A 16 3.70 5.71 6.61
N THR A 17 3.20 4.49 6.42
CA THR A 17 3.47 3.69 5.21
C THR A 17 2.32 2.73 4.96
N LEU A 18 2.27 2.20 3.74
CA LEU A 18 1.37 1.10 3.37
C LEU A 18 2.03 -0.25 3.68
N VAL A 19 1.23 -1.23 4.09
CA VAL A 19 1.65 -2.61 4.41
C VAL A 19 0.85 -3.64 3.63
N ALA A 20 1.28 -4.89 3.74
CA ALA A 20 0.59 -6.04 3.14
C ALA A 20 -0.91 -6.02 3.46
N GLY A 21 -1.72 -6.40 2.47
CA GLY A 21 -3.19 -6.27 2.49
C GLY A 21 -3.71 -5.01 1.81
N THR A 22 -2.83 -4.05 1.48
CA THR A 22 -3.16 -2.91 0.62
C THR A 22 -3.51 -3.37 -0.80
N LEU A 23 -4.62 -2.87 -1.34
CA LEU A 23 -5.15 -3.13 -2.68
C LEU A 23 -5.42 -4.62 -2.93
N SER A 24 -5.89 -5.34 -1.91
CA SER A 24 -6.17 -6.78 -2.01
C SER A 24 -7.25 -7.10 -3.04
N GLU A 25 -8.25 -6.23 -3.18
CA GLU A 25 -9.32 -6.36 -4.17
C GLU A 25 -8.74 -6.27 -5.59
N LEU A 26 -7.86 -5.30 -5.82
CA LEU A 26 -7.21 -5.09 -7.10
C LEU A 26 -6.24 -6.24 -7.44
N GLN A 27 -5.47 -6.73 -6.46
CA GLN A 27 -4.62 -7.92 -6.64
C GLN A 27 -5.44 -9.14 -7.02
N THR A 28 -6.59 -9.34 -6.37
CA THR A 28 -7.51 -10.44 -6.65
C THR A 28 -8.07 -10.34 -8.07
N ALA A 29 -8.49 -9.13 -8.47
CA ALA A 29 -9.01 -8.86 -9.82
C ALA A 29 -7.97 -9.16 -10.91
N PHE A 30 -6.73 -8.73 -10.72
CA PHE A 30 -5.64 -9.02 -11.66
C PHE A 30 -5.31 -10.51 -11.74
N ALA A 31 -5.23 -11.20 -10.60
CA ALA A 31 -4.92 -12.63 -10.54
C ALA A 31 -5.96 -13.52 -11.25
N ALA A 32 -7.21 -13.04 -11.37
CA ALA A 32 -8.26 -13.71 -12.12
C ALA A 32 -8.13 -13.56 -13.64
N VAL A 33 -7.41 -12.52 -14.11
CA VAL A 33 -7.25 -12.20 -15.53
C VAL A 33 -5.92 -12.73 -16.07
N ASP A 34 -4.84 -12.62 -15.29
CA ASP A 34 -3.54 -13.19 -15.65
C ASP A 34 -2.68 -13.56 -14.42
N GLN A 35 -1.51 -14.13 -14.68
CA GLN A 35 -0.58 -14.63 -13.66
C GLN A 35 0.57 -13.65 -13.37
N HIS A 36 0.46 -12.39 -13.81
CA HIS A 36 1.50 -11.38 -13.61
C HIS A 36 1.24 -10.58 -12.34
N GLN A 37 2.33 -10.13 -11.71
CA GLN A 37 2.22 -9.24 -10.56
C GLN A 37 1.90 -7.84 -11.06
N HIS A 38 0.75 -7.29 -10.71
CA HIS A 38 0.34 -5.93 -11.11
C HIS A 38 0.28 -4.91 -9.98
N VAL A 39 0.57 -5.33 -8.74
CA VAL A 39 0.59 -4.45 -7.57
C VAL A 39 1.92 -4.60 -6.85
N GLN A 40 2.43 -3.48 -6.33
CA GLN A 40 3.66 -3.46 -5.54
C GLN A 40 3.54 -4.41 -4.34
N HIS A 41 4.62 -5.15 -4.06
CA HIS A 41 4.68 -5.94 -2.84
C HIS A 41 4.92 -5.04 -1.64
N PHE A 42 3.95 -4.96 -0.75
CA PHE A 42 4.06 -4.24 0.52
C PHE A 42 4.56 -5.18 1.61
N PHE A 43 5.48 -4.69 2.45
CA PHE A 43 5.97 -5.47 3.58
C PHE A 43 4.84 -5.75 4.59
N PRO A 44 4.84 -6.94 5.23
CA PRO A 44 3.87 -7.24 6.26
C PRO A 44 4.16 -6.43 7.54
N LEU A 45 3.11 -6.17 8.32
CA LEU A 45 3.21 -5.33 9.53
C LEU A 45 4.24 -5.88 10.53
N ASN A 46 4.31 -7.20 10.70
CA ASN A 46 5.28 -7.83 11.60
C ASN A 46 6.74 -7.54 11.19
N ALA A 47 7.05 -7.48 9.90
CA ALA A 47 8.38 -7.13 9.42
C ALA A 47 8.74 -5.68 9.79
N LEU A 48 7.77 -4.76 9.72
CA LEU A 48 7.97 -3.38 10.21
C LEU A 48 8.17 -3.34 11.72
N SER A 49 7.40 -4.09 12.50
CA SER A 49 7.56 -4.17 13.96
C SER A 49 8.94 -4.71 14.34
N THR A 50 9.39 -5.80 13.72
CA THR A 50 10.72 -6.37 13.93
C THR A 50 11.83 -5.38 13.56
N ALA A 51 11.70 -4.65 12.44
CA ALA A 51 12.67 -3.64 12.06
C ALA A 51 12.70 -2.46 13.04
N ALA A 52 11.55 -2.08 13.60
CA ALA A 52 11.43 -1.03 14.60
C ALA A 52 12.11 -1.43 15.91
N GLU A 53 11.88 -2.66 16.39
CA GLU A 53 12.55 -3.25 17.57
C GLU A 53 14.07 -3.32 17.37
N ALA A 54 14.52 -3.86 16.24
CA ALA A 54 15.93 -4.00 15.90
C ALA A 54 16.66 -2.63 15.80
N SER A 55 15.92 -1.53 15.68
CA SER A 55 16.51 -0.19 15.65
C SER A 55 17.05 0.30 17.00
N GLY A 56 16.69 -0.37 18.10
CA GLY A 56 17.08 -0.01 19.47
C GLY A 56 16.36 1.23 20.03
N ALA A 57 15.36 1.73 19.33
CA ALA A 57 14.55 2.87 19.76
C ALA A 57 13.13 2.41 20.10
N SER A 58 12.47 3.08 21.05
CA SER A 58 11.13 2.72 21.51
C SER A 58 10.05 3.20 20.54
N TRP A 59 9.80 2.40 19.51
CA TRP A 59 8.72 2.64 18.56
C TRP A 59 7.40 2.04 19.05
N GLN A 60 6.31 2.75 18.79
CA GLN A 60 4.94 2.23 18.85
C GLN A 60 4.46 2.04 17.41
N VAL A 61 4.01 0.83 17.08
CA VAL A 61 3.53 0.48 15.74
C VAL A 61 2.06 0.14 15.84
N HIS A 62 1.23 0.82 15.04
CA HIS A 62 -0.20 0.53 14.93
C HIS A 62 -0.57 0.49 13.45
N SER A 63 -1.63 -0.25 13.11
CA SER A 63 -2.18 -0.26 11.76
C SER A 63 -3.68 -0.11 11.76
N TYR A 64 -4.21 0.42 10.67
CA TYR A 64 -5.64 0.48 10.41
C TYR A 64 -5.90 0.33 8.91
N GLN A 65 -7.12 -0.08 8.59
CA GLN A 65 -7.60 -0.13 7.21
C GLN A 65 -8.28 1.18 6.85
N LEU A 66 -7.96 1.71 5.67
CA LEU A 66 -8.59 2.87 5.05
C LEU A 66 -9.25 2.43 3.74
N ASP A 67 -10.57 2.54 3.67
CA ASP A 67 -11.33 2.18 2.48
C ASP A 67 -11.68 3.42 1.68
N LEU A 68 -11.31 3.42 0.39
CA LEU A 68 -11.62 4.49 -0.54
C LEU A 68 -12.57 3.99 -1.62
N SER A 69 -13.60 4.79 -1.91
CA SER A 69 -14.60 4.46 -2.93
C SER A 69 -14.29 5.14 -4.25
N TYR A 70 -14.46 4.39 -5.34
CA TYR A 70 -14.21 4.82 -6.70
C TYR A 70 -15.43 4.53 -7.58
N PRO A 71 -15.72 5.39 -8.58
CA PRO A 71 -16.82 5.14 -9.49
C PRO A 71 -16.57 3.92 -10.39
N ASP A 72 -15.32 3.67 -10.79
CA ASP A 72 -14.94 2.52 -11.61
C ASP A 72 -13.43 2.19 -11.50
N ILE A 73 -13.02 1.11 -12.18
CA ILE A 73 -11.62 0.66 -12.22
C ILE A 73 -10.69 1.66 -12.90
N PHE A 74 -11.21 2.47 -13.83
CA PHE A 74 -10.41 3.42 -14.58
C PHE A 74 -10.06 4.63 -13.72
N ALA A 75 -10.98 5.07 -12.86
CA ALA A 75 -10.75 6.10 -11.85
C ALA A 75 -9.68 5.65 -10.84
N LEU A 76 -9.80 4.42 -10.31
CA LEU A 76 -8.78 3.84 -9.43
C LEU A 76 -7.42 3.76 -10.12
N ALA A 77 -7.36 3.19 -11.33
CA ALA A 77 -6.11 3.06 -12.09
C ALA A 77 -5.48 4.42 -12.40
N LYS A 78 -6.30 5.45 -12.67
CA LYS A 78 -5.83 6.82 -12.92
C LYS A 78 -5.19 7.42 -11.67
N GLU A 79 -5.81 7.29 -10.49
CA GLU A 79 -5.22 7.80 -9.25
C GLU A 79 -3.93 7.05 -8.91
N LEU A 80 -3.93 5.72 -8.98
CA LEU A 80 -2.73 4.91 -8.74
C LEU A 80 -1.58 5.33 -9.66
N LYS A 81 -1.87 5.61 -10.92
CA LYS A 81 -0.87 6.13 -11.87
C LYS A 81 -0.31 7.48 -11.43
N GLN A 82 -1.16 8.39 -10.92
CA GLN A 82 -0.74 9.71 -10.42
C GLN A 82 0.08 9.62 -9.13
N LEU A 83 -0.24 8.67 -8.25
CA LEU A 83 0.51 8.37 -7.03
C LEU A 83 1.88 7.72 -7.29
N GLY A 84 2.25 7.52 -8.56
CA GLY A 84 3.52 6.89 -8.93
C GLY A 84 3.50 5.36 -8.78
N ALA A 85 2.33 4.74 -8.56
CA ALA A 85 2.16 3.29 -8.59
C ALA A 85 2.28 2.68 -10.01
N SER A 86 2.92 3.42 -10.94
CA SER A 86 3.27 2.97 -12.28
C SER A 86 4.41 1.93 -12.31
N TYR A 87 4.98 1.58 -11.15
CA TYR A 87 6.14 0.70 -11.07
C TYR A 87 5.73 -0.77 -10.79
N ILE A 88 5.44 -1.49 -11.87
CA ILE A 88 5.43 -2.94 -11.88
C ILE A 88 6.71 -3.39 -12.58
N ALA A 89 7.62 -4.01 -11.82
CA ALA A 89 8.89 -4.55 -12.30
C ALA A 89 8.68 -5.83 -13.13
N ASN A 90 8.05 -5.72 -14.31
CA ASN A 90 8.23 -6.64 -15.45
C ASN A 90 7.37 -6.19 -16.65
N ARG A 91 7.78 -5.14 -17.37
CA ARG A 91 7.20 -4.80 -18.69
C ARG A 91 7.71 -5.77 -19.78
N GLY A 92 7.56 -7.07 -19.55
CA GLY A 92 7.91 -8.12 -20.52
C GLY A 92 6.88 -8.33 -21.62
N ARG A 93 5.78 -7.57 -21.69
CA ARG A 93 4.76 -7.73 -22.74
C ARG A 93 4.37 -6.42 -23.40
N GLN A 94 4.72 -6.30 -24.68
CA GLN A 94 4.12 -5.40 -25.68
C GLN A 94 2.82 -6.02 -26.26
N GLY A 95 1.88 -6.44 -25.40
CA GLY A 95 0.59 -7.01 -25.80
C GLY A 95 -0.58 -6.25 -25.19
N LEU A 96 -1.78 -6.37 -25.79
CA LEU A 96 -3.04 -5.64 -25.55
C LEU A 96 -3.44 -5.42 -24.06
N THR A 97 -2.75 -4.55 -23.32
CA THR A 97 -3.27 -3.89 -22.10
C THR A 97 -4.28 -2.80 -22.48
N GLY A 98 -5.14 -3.11 -23.46
CA GLY A 98 -6.13 -2.20 -24.00
C GLY A 98 -7.41 -2.21 -23.16
N LYS A 99 -8.42 -1.49 -23.65
CA LYS A 99 -9.73 -1.36 -23.01
C LYS A 99 -10.34 -2.72 -22.59
N GLY A 100 -10.20 -3.76 -23.42
CA GLY A 100 -10.75 -5.09 -23.13
C GLY A 100 -10.11 -5.78 -21.93
N TYR A 101 -8.81 -5.59 -21.71
CA TYR A 101 -8.11 -6.14 -20.54
C TYR A 101 -8.64 -5.50 -19.25
N TRP A 102 -8.75 -4.17 -19.22
CA TRP A 102 -9.29 -3.46 -18.07
C TRP A 102 -10.77 -3.76 -17.81
N GLN A 103 -11.55 -4.07 -18.85
CA GLN A 103 -12.92 -4.56 -18.68
C GLN A 103 -12.98 -5.94 -18.02
N GLN A 104 -12.03 -6.84 -18.32
CA GLN A 104 -11.94 -8.14 -17.63
C GLN A 104 -11.55 -7.96 -16.16
N VAL A 105 -10.59 -7.06 -15.87
CA VAL A 105 -10.22 -6.72 -14.49
C VAL A 105 -11.41 -6.11 -13.75
N ALA A 106 -12.17 -5.21 -14.38
CA ALA A 106 -13.39 -4.64 -13.80
C ALA A 106 -14.42 -5.71 -13.47
N ALA A 107 -14.64 -6.67 -14.38
CA ALA A 107 -15.60 -7.75 -14.20
C ALA A 107 -15.17 -8.75 -13.10
N ALA A 108 -13.87 -8.93 -12.89
CA ALA A 108 -13.31 -9.76 -11.85
C ALA A 108 -13.15 -9.05 -10.50
N TYR A 109 -13.44 -7.75 -10.43
CA TYR A 109 -13.18 -6.95 -9.22
C TYR A 109 -14.15 -7.34 -8.08
N PRO A 110 -13.65 -7.74 -6.90
CA PRO A 110 -14.50 -8.09 -5.77
C PRO A 110 -15.35 -6.90 -5.34
N ASN A 111 -16.66 -7.11 -5.14
CA ASN A 111 -17.61 -6.07 -4.73
C ASN A 111 -17.78 -4.91 -5.73
N GLY A 112 -17.39 -5.08 -7.01
CA GLY A 112 -17.76 -4.14 -8.06
C GLY A 112 -19.27 -4.18 -8.29
N SER A 113 -19.99 -3.15 -7.87
CA SER A 113 -21.43 -3.06 -8.02
C SER A 113 -21.80 -1.84 -8.90
N ALA A 114 -23.09 -1.68 -9.19
CA ALA A 114 -23.58 -0.48 -9.87
C ALA A 114 -23.26 0.84 -9.13
N SER A 115 -22.89 0.79 -7.84
CA SER A 115 -22.50 1.96 -7.04
C SER A 115 -21.00 2.25 -7.02
N GLY A 116 -20.17 1.52 -7.76
CA GLY A 116 -18.71 1.68 -7.83
C GLY A 116 -17.94 0.53 -7.18
N LEU A 117 -16.69 0.79 -6.82
CA LEU A 117 -15.79 -0.17 -6.18
C LEU A 117 -15.06 0.43 -4.98
N THR A 118 -14.62 -0.44 -4.08
CA THR A 118 -13.79 -0.08 -2.92
C THR A 118 -12.35 -0.54 -3.14
N ALA A 119 -11.40 0.31 -2.77
CA ALA A 119 -9.99 -0.05 -2.66
C ALA A 119 -9.56 0.10 -1.20
N SER A 120 -9.08 -1.00 -0.62
CA SER A 120 -8.68 -1.04 0.79
C SER A 120 -7.18 -0.81 0.93
N TYR A 121 -6.77 0.13 1.78
CA TYR A 121 -5.37 0.44 2.09
C TYR A 121 -5.05 0.04 3.53
N GLN A 122 -4.02 -0.77 3.73
CA GLN A 122 -3.53 -1.09 5.07
C GLN A 122 -2.43 -0.10 5.43
N VAL A 123 -2.74 0.82 6.34
CA VAL A 123 -1.85 1.90 6.75
C VAL A 123 -1.20 1.54 8.08
N ALA A 124 0.13 1.54 8.12
CA ALA A 124 0.91 1.45 9.34
C ALA A 124 1.39 2.84 9.79
N VAL A 125 1.27 3.11 11.09
CA VAL A 125 1.76 4.31 11.76
C VAL A 125 2.79 3.91 12.79
N LEU A 126 4.02 4.39 12.61
CA LEU A 126 5.13 4.20 13.52
C LEU A 126 5.39 5.50 14.26
N ARG A 127 5.37 5.47 15.58
CA ARG A 127 5.62 6.63 16.44
C ARG A 127 6.84 6.37 17.30
N LEU A 128 7.77 7.33 17.32
CA LEU A 128 8.93 7.31 18.20
C LEU A 128 8.89 8.53 19.10
N ASN A 129 9.03 8.30 20.40
CA ASN A 129 9.30 9.35 21.38
C ASN A 129 10.74 9.17 21.86
N LYS A 130 11.62 10.15 21.59
CA LYS A 130 12.99 10.14 22.09
C LYS A 130 12.98 10.63 23.54
N PRO A 131 13.64 9.93 24.49
CA PRO A 131 13.71 10.39 25.86
C PRO A 131 14.37 11.77 25.94
N CYS A 132 13.98 12.56 26.94
CA CYS A 132 14.72 13.75 27.34
C CYS A 132 16.13 13.33 27.83
N ARG A 133 17.08 14.26 27.75
CA ARG A 133 18.32 14.12 28.52
C ARG A 133 18.03 14.66 29.92
N ASP A 134 18.46 13.93 30.93
CA ASP A 134 18.51 14.42 32.31
C ASP A 134 19.46 15.62 32.42
#